data_AF-A0A7C6B960-F1
#
_entry.id   AF-A0A7C6B960-F1
#
_cell.length_a   1.000
_cell.length_b   1.000
_cell.length_c   1.000
_cell.angle_alpha   90.00
_cell.angle_beta   90.00
_cell.angle_gamma   90.00
#
_symmetry.space_group_name_H-M   'P 1'
#
loop_
_entity.id
_entity.type
_entity.pdbx_description
1 polymer ?
#
loop_
_entity_poly.entity_id
_entity_poly.type
_entity_poly.pdbx_seq_one_letter_code
_entity_poly.pdbx_strand_id
1 'polypeptide(L)'
;PETIYKSAILYVIIGLLLWKVYPKLTGLLKDMLFFVLFAITVTSSVSLAGVLTVFVFLIAPPFIALSFGKENLLFAWVFGWIFSVIAIFISYHFDLPTGYTIVTFGSLFALLSGVIFSKK
;
A
#
# COMPACT_ATOMS: atom_id res chain seq x y z
N PRO A 1 8.85 -9.16 -18.03
CA PRO A 1 7.48 -8.84 -18.48
C PRO A 1 6.42 -9.87 -18.01
N GLU A 2 6.65 -11.18 -18.17
CA GLU A 2 5.67 -12.21 -17.79
C GLU A 2 5.26 -12.20 -16.30
N THR A 3 6.19 -11.90 -15.40
CA THR A 3 5.95 -11.83 -13.94
C THR A 3 4.99 -10.71 -13.56
N ILE A 4 5.05 -9.58 -14.27
CA ILE A 4 4.18 -8.43 -14.04
C ILE A 4 2.75 -8.75 -14.49
N TYR A 5 2.58 -9.36 -15.67
CA TYR A 5 1.26 -9.74 -16.17
C TYR A 5 0.58 -10.79 -15.28
N LYS A 6 1.33 -11.81 -14.83
CA LYS A 6 0.80 -12.82 -13.89
C LYS A 6 0.32 -12.18 -12.58
N SER A 7 1.11 -11.25 -12.03
CA SER A 7 0.78 -10.56 -10.79
C SER A 7 -0.41 -9.61 -10.95
N ALA A 8 -0.49 -8.89 -12.09
CA ALA A 8 -1.62 -8.02 -12.39
C ALA A 8 -2.94 -8.82 -12.50
N ILE A 9 -2.92 -9.95 -13.22
CA ILE A 9 -4.07 -10.85 -13.32
C ILE A 9 -4.46 -11.37 -11.94
N LEU A 10 -3.49 -11.79 -11.14
CA LEU A 10 -3.71 -12.26 -9.77
C LEU A 10 -4.38 -11.17 -8.90
N TYR A 11 -3.89 -9.93 -8.92
CA TYR A 11 -4.48 -8.83 -8.15
C TYR A 11 -5.89 -8.46 -8.62
N VAL A 12 -6.16 -8.50 -9.94
CA VAL A 12 -7.51 -8.28 -10.48
C VAL A 12 -8.47 -9.38 -10.02
N ILE A 13 -8.05 -10.64 -10.07
CA ILE A 13 -8.87 -11.77 -9.60
C ILE A 13 -9.16 -11.63 -8.10
N ILE A 14 -8.15 -11.32 -7.27
CA ILE A 14 -8.32 -11.09 -5.83
C ILE A 14 -9.28 -9.92 -5.59
N GLY A 15 -9.13 -8.81 -6.31
CA GLY A 15 -10.02 -7.65 -6.20
C GLY A 15 -11.48 -7.97 -6.55
N LEU A 16 -11.71 -8.71 -7.64
CA LEU A 16 -13.05 -9.17 -8.03
C LEU A 16 -13.66 -10.14 -7.01
N LEU A 17 -12.84 -11.04 -6.49
CA LEU A 17 -13.24 -12.01 -5.47
C LEU A 17 -13.64 -11.27 -4.18
N LEU A 18 -12.83 -10.31 -3.72
CA LEU A 18 -13.18 -9.44 -2.60
C LEU A 18 -14.47 -8.66 -2.88
N TRP A 19 -14.60 -7.99 -4.03
CA TRP A 19 -15.82 -7.23 -4.33
C TRP A 19 -17.09 -8.08 -4.28
N LYS A 20 -17.05 -9.30 -4.83
CA LYS A 20 -18.26 -10.13 -5.01
C LYS A 20 -18.57 -11.03 -3.82
N VAL A 21 -17.54 -11.55 -3.15
CA VAL A 21 -17.67 -12.57 -2.09
C VAL A 21 -17.64 -11.94 -0.70
N TYR A 22 -16.82 -10.92 -0.48
CA TYR A 22 -16.72 -10.22 0.81
C TYR A 22 -18.05 -9.67 1.35
N PRO A 23 -18.95 -9.04 0.55
CA PRO A 23 -20.23 -8.55 1.07
C PRO A 23 -21.23 -9.67 1.41
N LYS A 24 -20.99 -10.90 0.93
CA LYS A 24 -21.90 -12.04 1.13
C LYS A 24 -21.54 -12.91 2.33
N LEU A 25 -20.35 -12.74 2.90
CA LEU A 25 -19.86 -13.53 4.01
C LEU A 25 -20.04 -12.80 5.34
N THR A 26 -20.36 -13.55 6.39
CA THR A 26 -20.50 -13.05 7.77
C THR A 26 -19.69 -13.90 8.74
N GLY A 27 -19.22 -13.29 9.83
CA GLY A 27 -18.46 -13.96 10.89
C GLY A 27 -17.04 -14.38 10.48
N LEU A 28 -16.55 -15.47 11.10
CA LEU A 28 -15.16 -15.92 11.03
C LEU A 28 -14.67 -16.24 9.60
N LEU A 29 -15.55 -16.74 8.73
CA LEU A 29 -15.20 -17.05 7.33
C LEU A 29 -14.81 -15.80 6.52
N LYS A 30 -15.42 -14.66 6.85
CA LYS A 30 -15.09 -13.38 6.21
C LYS A 30 -13.67 -12.94 6.56
N ASP A 31 -13.34 -13.02 7.85
CA ASP A 31 -12.02 -12.61 8.36
C ASP A 31 -10.94 -13.55 7.83
N MET A 32 -11.17 -14.87 7.85
CA MET A 32 -10.24 -15.84 7.26
C MET A 32 -9.99 -15.58 5.78
N LEU A 33 -11.04 -15.36 4.98
CA LEU A 33 -10.90 -15.08 3.55
C LEU A 33 -10.11 -13.80 3.30
N PHE A 34 -10.37 -12.74 4.07
CA PHE A 34 -9.61 -11.50 3.99
C PHE A 34 -8.13 -11.72 4.29
N PHE A 35 -7.80 -12.39 5.40
CA PHE A 35 -6.40 -12.63 5.78
C PHE A 35 -5.65 -13.50 4.79
N VAL A 36 -6.27 -14.54 4.24
CA VAL A 36 -5.64 -15.40 3.22
C VAL A 36 -5.36 -14.60 1.95
N LEU A 37 -6.33 -13.85 1.44
CA LEU A 37 -6.14 -13.03 0.24
C LEU A 37 -5.13 -11.90 0.46
N PHE A 38 -5.15 -11.29 1.64
CA PHE A 38 -4.17 -10.29 2.04
C PHE A 38 -2.76 -10.89 2.09
N ALA A 39 -2.58 -12.06 2.71
CA ALA A 39 -1.30 -12.75 2.76
C ALA A 39 -0.75 -13.07 1.35
N ILE A 40 -1.58 -13.62 0.47
CA ILE A 40 -1.20 -13.89 -0.93
C ILE A 40 -0.77 -12.61 -1.65
N THR A 41 -1.54 -11.53 -1.47
CA THR A 41 -1.25 -10.23 -2.09
C THR A 41 0.07 -9.65 -1.59
N VAL A 42 0.32 -9.71 -0.28
CA VAL A 42 1.56 -9.20 0.33
C VAL A 42 2.77 -10.02 -0.12
N THR A 43 2.71 -11.35 -0.07
CA THR A 43 3.82 -12.22 -0.50
C THR A 43 4.18 -12.00 -1.97
N SER A 44 3.18 -11.95 -2.85
CA SER A 44 3.39 -11.66 -4.27
C SER A 44 3.97 -10.25 -4.49
N SER A 45 3.48 -9.25 -3.75
CA SER A 45 3.96 -7.86 -3.88
C SER A 45 5.41 -7.72 -3.42
N VAL A 46 5.79 -8.40 -2.33
CA VAL A 46 7.15 -8.38 -1.78
C VAL A 46 8.15 -8.94 -2.79
N SER A 47 7.79 -9.99 -3.52
CA SER A 47 8.65 -10.56 -4.56
C SER A 47 8.92 -9.60 -5.73
N LEU A 48 8.06 -8.60 -5.95
CA LEU A 48 8.17 -7.65 -7.07
C LEU A 48 8.87 -6.35 -6.66
N ALA A 49 8.42 -5.76 -5.55
CA ALA A 49 8.83 -4.42 -5.11
C ALA A 49 9.84 -4.44 -3.96
N GLY A 50 10.02 -5.59 -3.30
CA GLY A 50 10.85 -5.74 -2.10
C GLY A 50 10.06 -5.57 -0.80
N VAL A 51 10.61 -6.18 0.26
CA VAL A 51 9.97 -6.27 1.58
C VAL A 51 9.68 -4.89 2.17
N LEU A 52 10.68 -4.01 2.20
CA LEU A 52 10.59 -2.69 2.86
C LEU A 52 9.55 -1.79 2.19
N THR A 53 9.54 -1.76 0.85
CA THR A 53 8.63 -0.91 0.09
C THR A 53 7.18 -1.32 0.30
N VAL A 54 6.88 -2.63 0.32
CA VAL A 54 5.52 -3.13 0.61
C VAL A 54 5.09 -2.76 2.03
N PHE A 55 5.96 -2.93 3.03
CA PHE A 55 5.64 -2.52 4.39
C PHE A 55 5.34 -1.03 4.53
N VAL A 56 6.10 -0.17 3.84
CA VAL A 56 5.84 1.27 3.86
C VAL A 56 4.49 1.61 3.24
N PHE A 57 4.09 0.93 2.16
CA PHE A 57 2.74 1.11 1.59
C PHE A 57 1.61 0.66 2.51
N LEU A 58 1.86 -0.32 3.38
CA LEU A 58 0.88 -0.78 4.38
C LEU A 58 0.77 0.15 5.59
N ILE A 59 1.80 0.94 5.89
CA ILE A 59 1.87 1.74 7.12
C ILE A 59 1.67 3.24 6.85
N ALA A 60 2.46 3.83 5.94
CA ALA A 60 2.51 5.29 5.79
C ALA A 60 1.20 5.91 5.27
N PRO A 61 0.59 5.44 4.17
CA PRO A 61 -0.66 6.03 3.68
C PRO A 61 -1.84 5.89 4.65
N PRO A 62 -2.07 4.72 5.29
CA PRO A 62 -3.09 4.59 6.34
C PRO A 62 -2.83 5.48 7.54
N PHE A 63 -1.57 5.56 8.02
CA PHE A 63 -1.21 6.43 9.14
C PHE A 63 -1.52 7.90 8.86
N ILE A 64 -1.21 8.36 7.65
CA ILE A 64 -1.50 9.72 7.22
C ILE A 64 -3.01 9.94 7.15
N ALA A 65 -3.76 9.02 6.55
CA ALA A 65 -5.23 9.12 6.47
C ALA A 65 -5.88 9.23 7.87
N LEU A 66 -5.42 8.41 8.83
CA LEU A 66 -5.86 8.46 10.23
C LEU A 66 -5.48 9.77 10.91
N SER A 67 -4.26 10.29 10.67
CA SER A 67 -3.82 11.59 11.21
C SER A 67 -4.74 12.73 10.76
N PHE A 68 -5.27 12.67 9.53
CA PHE A 68 -6.22 13.65 8.99
C PHE A 68 -7.68 13.43 9.44
N GLY A 69 -7.96 12.44 10.30
CA GLY A 69 -9.32 12.08 10.72
C GLY A 69 -10.19 11.53 9.58
N LYS A 70 -9.56 11.06 8.49
CA LYS A 70 -10.24 10.50 7.33
C LYS A 70 -9.98 8.99 7.27
N GLU A 71 -10.94 8.19 7.69
CA GLU A 71 -10.92 6.72 7.49
C GLU A 71 -11.22 6.32 6.03
N ASN A 72 -10.95 7.23 5.08
CA ASN A 72 -11.27 7.03 3.67
C ASN A 72 -10.14 6.27 2.98
N LEU A 73 -10.42 5.02 2.59
CA LEU A 73 -9.50 4.19 1.80
C LEU A 73 -9.02 4.89 0.51
N LEU A 74 -9.91 5.67 -0.13
CA LEU A 74 -9.56 6.46 -1.30
C LEU A 74 -8.48 7.50 -1.02
N PHE A 75 -8.50 8.14 0.16
CA PHE A 75 -7.50 9.14 0.51
C PHE A 75 -6.13 8.50 0.73
N ALA A 76 -6.09 7.40 1.51
CA ALA A 76 -4.86 6.62 1.71
C ALA A 76 -4.29 6.12 0.37
N TRP A 77 -5.15 5.62 -0.53
CA TRP A 77 -4.73 5.11 -1.82
C TRP A 77 -4.16 6.21 -2.74
N VAL A 78 -4.88 7.33 -2.89
CA VAL A 78 -4.43 8.46 -3.72
C VAL A 78 -3.13 9.05 -3.17
N PHE A 79 -3.03 9.23 -1.85
CA PHE A 79 -1.80 9.69 -1.22
C PHE A 79 -0.65 8.71 -1.49
N GLY A 80 -0.91 7.41 -1.31
CA GLY A 80 0.01 6.31 -1.61
C GLY A 80 0.59 6.39 -3.02
N TRP A 81 -0.29 6.61 -3.99
CA TRP A 81 0.08 6.75 -5.38
C TRP A 81 0.93 8.01 -5.63
N ILE A 82 0.50 9.18 -5.14
CA ILE A 82 1.20 10.45 -5.34
C ILE A 82 2.63 10.40 -4.78
N PHE A 83 2.82 9.95 -3.53
CA PHE A 83 4.16 9.94 -2.94
C PHE A 83 5.09 8.94 -3.67
N SER A 84 4.56 7.81 -4.16
CA SER A 84 5.36 6.83 -4.90
C SER A 84 5.87 7.40 -6.22
N VAL A 85 5.03 8.14 -6.96
CA VAL A 85 5.44 8.80 -8.22
C VAL A 85 6.52 9.84 -7.94
N ILE A 86 6.37 10.64 -6.88
CA ILE A 86 7.37 11.63 -6.47
C ILE A 86 8.70 10.94 -6.11
N ALA A 87 8.66 9.87 -5.31
CA ALA A 87 9.85 9.14 -4.90
C ALA A 87 10.59 8.51 -6.10
N ILE A 88 9.84 7.96 -7.07
CA ILE A 88 10.42 7.40 -8.30
C ILE A 88 11.04 8.50 -9.15
N PHE A 89 10.37 9.65 -9.31
CA PHE A 89 10.89 10.78 -10.07
C PHE A 89 12.21 11.31 -9.49
N ILE A 90 12.28 11.44 -8.17
CA ILE A 90 13.50 11.86 -7.46
C ILE A 90 14.57 10.77 -7.58
N SER A 91 14.23 9.50 -7.39
CA SER A 91 15.18 8.39 -7.56
C SER A 91 15.79 8.37 -8.96
N TYR A 92 14.99 8.65 -10.00
CA TYR A 92 15.47 8.71 -11.38
C TYR A 92 16.42 9.88 -11.63
N HIS A 93 16.18 11.05 -11.02
CA HIS A 93 17.04 12.22 -11.25
C HIS A 93 18.37 12.15 -10.48
N PHE A 94 18.36 11.50 -9.31
CA PHE A 94 19.53 11.41 -8.43
C PHE A 94 20.24 10.05 -8.48
N ASP A 95 19.85 9.15 -9.40
CA ASP A 95 20.36 7.77 -9.54
C ASP A 95 20.38 6.97 -8.21
N LEU A 96 19.40 7.25 -7.33
CA LEU A 96 19.26 6.58 -6.04
C LEU A 96 18.56 5.23 -6.22
N PRO A 97 18.80 4.23 -5.36
CA PRO A 97 18.04 2.99 -5.43
C PRO A 97 16.56 3.23 -5.07
N THR A 98 15.68 2.98 -6.05
CA THR A 98 14.23 3.26 -6.00
C THR A 98 13.54 2.75 -4.73
N GLY A 99 13.82 1.50 -4.33
CA GLY A 99 13.20 0.88 -3.17
C GLY A 99 13.47 1.64 -1.87
N TYR A 100 14.72 2.08 -1.65
CA TYR A 100 15.09 2.86 -0.46
C TYR A 100 14.54 4.28 -0.52
N THR A 101 14.54 4.91 -1.70
CA THR A 101 13.95 6.24 -1.87
C THR A 101 12.46 6.23 -1.50
N ILE A 102 11.68 5.26 -1.98
CA ILE A 102 10.25 5.13 -1.62
C ILE A 102 10.09 4.99 -0.09
N VAL A 103 10.93 4.17 0.54
CA VAL A 103 10.88 3.96 2.00
C VAL A 103 11.17 5.25 2.76
N THR A 104 12.21 5.98 2.37
CA THR A 104 12.60 7.26 2.99
C THR A 104 11.52 8.32 2.82
N PHE A 105 10.95 8.48 1.63
CA PHE A 105 9.89 9.45 1.41
C PHE A 105 8.61 9.07 2.16
N GLY A 106 8.21 7.80 2.11
CA GLY A 106 7.02 7.32 2.81
C GLY A 106 7.13 7.49 4.33
N SER A 107 8.27 7.16 4.92
CA SER A 107 8.51 7.35 6.36
C SER A 107 8.60 8.83 6.73
N LEU A 108 9.26 9.66 5.92
CA LEU A 108 9.34 11.10 6.14
C LEU A 108 7.96 11.76 6.14
N PHE A 109 7.11 11.44 5.15
CA PHE A 109 5.75 11.99 5.08
C PHE A 109 4.88 11.54 6.26
N ALA A 110 5.00 10.28 6.69
CA ALA A 110 4.30 9.78 7.86
C ALA A 110 4.77 10.50 9.14
N LEU A 111 6.08 10.72 9.31
CA LEU A 111 6.62 11.46 10.44
C LEU A 111 6.12 12.91 10.44
N LEU A 112 6.15 13.59 9.28
CA LEU A 112 5.66 14.96 9.16
C LEU A 112 4.17 15.06 9.50
N SER A 113 3.34 14.11 9.04
CA SER A 113 1.92 14.11 9.42
C SER A 113 1.76 13.93 10.93
N GLY A 114 2.49 12.99 11.54
CA GLY A 114 2.44 12.75 12.97
C GLY A 114 2.83 13.99 13.79
N VAL A 115 3.91 14.69 13.40
CA VAL A 115 4.38 15.91 14.09
C VAL A 115 3.39 17.06 13.96
N ILE A 116 2.80 17.24 12.78
CA ILE A 116 1.83 18.33 12.53
C ILE A 116 0.55 18.09 13.32
N PHE A 117 0.05 16.85 13.35
CA PHE A 117 -1.21 16.51 14.01
C PHE A 117 -1.07 16.27 15.51
N SER A 118 0.11 15.88 16.02
CA SER A 118 0.38 15.79 17.46
C SER A 118 0.32 17.14 18.18
N LYS A 119 0.37 18.27 17.46
CA LYS A 119 0.26 19.62 18.02
C LYS A 119 -1.17 20.16 18.08
N LYS A 120 -2.16 19.40 17.62
CA LYS A 120 -3.59 19.70 17.78
C LYS A 120 -4.18 18.81 18.87
#